data_AF-A0A965BC02-F1
#
_entry.id   AF-A0A965BC02-F1
#
_cell.length_a   1.000
_cell.length_b   1.000
_cell.length_c   1.000
_cell.angle_alpha   90.00
_cell.angle_beta   90.00
_cell.angle_gamma   90.00
#
_symmetry.space_group_name_H-M   'P 1'
#
loop_
_entity.id
_entity.type
_entity.pdbx_description
1 polymer ?
#
loop_
_entity_poly.entity_id
_entity_poly.type
_entity_poly.pdbx_seq_one_letter_code
_entity_poly.pdbx_strand_id
1 'polypeptide(L)' 'MTRVFVPGDSAARSVGADGVAARIAQASADRGQAVELIRNGSRGMLWLEPFVEVDTAAGRVGYGPVTP' A
#
# COMPACT_ATOMS: atom_id res chain seq x y z
N MET A 1 -15.47 4.48 1.45
CA MET A 1 -14.09 4.96 1.40
C MET A 1 -13.21 3.83 1.89
N THR A 2 -12.31 3.34 1.04
CA THR A 2 -11.47 2.17 1.36
C THR A 2 -10.11 2.65 1.82
N ARG A 3 -9.64 2.15 2.98
CA ARG A 3 -8.31 2.48 3.48
C ARG A 3 -7.29 1.50 2.90
N VAL A 4 -6.24 2.03 2.30
CA VAL A 4 -5.13 1.26 1.73
C VAL A 4 -3.84 1.71 2.39
N PHE A 5 -3.10 0.76 2.93
CA PHE A 5 -1.88 0.98 3.68
C PHE A 5 -0.69 0.60 2.81
N VAL A 6 0.21 1.54 2.60
CA VAL A 6 1.47 1.32 1.87
C VAL A 6 2.62 1.77 2.76
N PRO A 7 3.51 0.86 3.17
CA PRO A 7 4.62 1.21 4.04
C PRO A 7 5.45 2.40 3.53
N GLY A 8 5.84 3.28 4.44
CA GLY A 8 6.58 4.52 4.19
C GLY A 8 7.89 4.63 4.96
N ASP A 9 8.29 3.56 5.65
CA ASP A 9 9.63 3.46 6.23
C ASP A 9 10.71 3.27 5.14
N SER A 10 11.97 3.41 5.53
CA SER A 10 13.11 3.38 4.61
C SER A 10 13.29 2.04 3.91
N ALA A 11 12.95 0.91 4.55
CA ALA A 11 13.12 -0.42 3.95
C ALA A 11 12.09 -0.65 2.85
N ALA A 12 10.83 -0.28 3.06
CA ALA A 12 9.82 -0.37 2.01
C ALA A 12 10.07 0.64 0.88
N ARG A 13 10.51 1.86 1.20
CA ARG A 13 10.84 2.87 0.18
C ARG A 13 12.01 2.44 -0.71
N SER A 14 13.03 1.78 -0.16
CA SER A 14 14.20 1.33 -0.94
C SER A 14 13.85 0.29 -2.01
N VAL A 15 12.73 -0.42 -1.84
CA VAL A 15 12.21 -1.42 -2.80
C VAL A 15 11.01 -0.92 -3.61
N GLY A 16 10.73 0.39 -3.61
CA GLY A 16 9.78 1.01 -4.53
C GLY A 16 8.36 1.28 -3.98
N ALA A 17 8.15 1.26 -2.66
CA ALA A 17 6.83 1.51 -2.08
C ALA A 17 6.22 2.88 -2.43
N ASP A 18 7.05 3.90 -2.69
CA ASP A 18 6.54 5.21 -3.14
C ASP A 18 5.92 5.15 -4.54
N GLY A 19 6.47 4.33 -5.44
CA GLY A 19 5.89 4.08 -6.77
C GLY A 19 4.54 3.36 -6.67
N VAL A 20 4.45 2.36 -5.79
CA VAL A 20 3.19 1.64 -5.51
C VAL A 20 2.13 2.60 -4.96
N ALA A 21 2.48 3.43 -3.97
CA ALA A 21 1.62 4.46 -3.41
C ALA A 21 1.07 5.42 -4.50
N ALA A 22 1.94 5.93 -5.37
CA ALA A 22 1.56 6.84 -6.45
C ALA A 22 0.63 6.17 -7.46
N ARG A 23 0.90 4.92 -7.86
CA ARG A 23 0.05 4.17 -8.79
C ARG A 23 -1.33 3.87 -8.22
N ILE A 24 -1.41 3.53 -6.93
CA ILE A 24 -2.70 3.32 -6.25
C ILE A 24 -3.51 4.62 -6.24
N ALA A 25 -2.88 5.75 -5.90
CA ALA A 25 -3.55 7.05 -5.91
C ALA A 25 -4.09 7.41 -7.31
N GLN A 26 -3.25 7.28 -8.35
CA GLN A 26 -3.65 7.55 -9.73
C GLN A 26 -4.79 6.63 -10.18
N ALA A 27 -4.65 5.32 -9.99
CA ALA A 27 -5.66 4.36 -10.43
C ALA A 27 -7.00 4.53 -9.69
N SER A 28 -6.97 4.98 -8.45
CA SER A 28 -8.17 5.29 -7.67
C SER A 28 -8.86 6.55 -8.21
N ALA A 29 -8.09 7.60 -8.51
CA ALA A 29 -8.60 8.82 -9.12
C ALA A 29 -9.21 8.57 -10.50
N ASP A 30 -8.52 7.82 -11.36
CA ASP A 30 -8.98 7.47 -12.72
C ASP A 30 -10.31 6.70 -12.71
N ARG A 31 -10.54 5.91 -11.65
CA ARG A 31 -11.76 5.10 -11.47
C ARG A 31 -12.84 5.80 -10.65
N GLY A 32 -12.60 7.03 -10.18
CA GLY A 32 -13.52 7.73 -9.26
C GLY A 32 -13.75 7.00 -7.94
N GLN A 33 -12.77 6.20 -7.49
CA GLN A 33 -12.85 5.42 -6.26
C GLN A 33 -12.27 6.20 -5.09
N ALA A 34 -13.07 6.37 -4.03
CA ALA A 34 -12.63 7.02 -2.80
C ALA A 34 -11.71 6.08 -2.00
N VAL A 35 -10.40 6.27 -2.15
CA VAL A 35 -9.34 5.57 -1.42
C VAL A 35 -8.63 6.53 -0.47
N GLU A 36 -8.49 6.12 0.79
CA GLU A 36 -7.60 6.77 1.76
C GLU A 36 -6.25 6.05 1.75
N LEU A 37 -5.20 6.73 1.30
CA LEU A 37 -3.86 6.15 1.26
C LEU A 37 -3.11 6.47 2.56
N ILE A 38 -2.82 5.46 3.36
CA ILE A 38 -2.14 5.59 4.65
C ILE A 38 -0.69 5.10 4.51
N ARG A 39 0.27 5.94 4.91
CA ARG A 39 1.70 5.59 4.93
C ARG A 39 2.11 5.08 6.31
N ASN A 40 2.04 3.77 6.53
CA ASN A 40 2.39 3.10 7.78
C ASN A 40 3.87 2.69 7.85
N GLY A 41 4.32 2.15 8.98
CA GLY A 41 5.59 1.43 9.05
C GLY A 41 5.45 -0.01 8.53
N SER A 42 6.55 -0.59 8.05
CA SER A 42 6.66 -2.01 7.70
C SER A 42 6.28 -2.92 8.87
N ARG A 43 5.76 -4.10 8.52
CA ARG A 43 5.56 -5.20 9.48
C ARG A 43 6.83 -6.00 9.77
N GLY A 44 7.98 -5.63 9.18
CA GLY A 44 9.26 -6.31 9.36
C GLY A 44 9.44 -7.56 8.49
N MET A 45 8.44 -7.92 7.69
CA MET A 45 8.52 -9.01 6.71
C MET A 45 9.14 -8.50 5.41
N LEU A 46 10.41 -8.09 5.47
CA LEU A 46 11.06 -7.32 4.40
C LEU A 46 11.06 -8.02 3.03
N TRP A 47 10.92 -9.35 2.99
CA TRP A 47 10.81 -10.12 1.74
C TRP A 47 9.47 -9.95 1.01
N LEU A 48 8.45 -9.40 1.68
CA LEU A 48 7.14 -9.09 1.09
C LEU A 48 6.98 -7.60 0.75
N GLU A 49 7.99 -6.77 1.01
CA GLU A 49 7.91 -5.35 0.70
C GLU A 49 8.02 -5.12 -0.81
N PRO A 50 7.23 -4.20 -1.40
CA PRO A 50 6.16 -3.40 -0.78
C PRO A 50 4.93 -4.22 -0.36
N PHE A 51 4.60 -4.21 0.95
CA PHE A 51 3.50 -4.99 1.52
C PHE A 51 2.25 -4.11 1.70
N VAL A 52 1.38 -4.13 0.71
CA VAL A 52 0.14 -3.34 0.69
C VAL A 52 -0.93 -4.03 1.52
N GLU A 53 -1.64 -3.30 2.35
CA GLU A 53 -2.77 -3.83 3.09
C GLU A 53 -4.04 -3.07 2.75
N VAL A 54 -5.17 -3.77 2.63
CA VAL A 54 -6.49 -3.17 2.40
C VAL A 54 -7.37 -3.44 3.61
N ASP A 55 -8.04 -2.41 4.10
CA ASP A 55 -9.00 -2.54 5.18
C ASP A 55 -10.31 -3.16 4.67
N THR A 56 -10.74 -4.25 5.31
CA THR A 56 -11.94 -5.00 4.95
C THR A 56 -12.77 -5.31 6.19
N ALA A 57 -13.99 -5.82 6.00
CA ALA A 57 -14.84 -6.26 7.11
C ALA A 57 -14.22 -7.42 7.93
N ALA A 58 -13.31 -8.20 7.35
CA ALA A 58 -12.60 -9.28 8.03
C ALA A 58 -11.27 -8.84 8.67
N GLY A 59 -10.99 -7.54 8.69
CA GLY A 59 -9.70 -6.97 9.08
C GLY A 59 -8.81 -6.63 7.88
N ARG A 60 -7.54 -6.35 8.15
CA ARG A 60 -6.57 -5.94 7.12
C ARG A 60 -6.07 -7.16 6.35
N VAL A 61 -6.30 -7.16 5.04
CA VAL A 61 -5.80 -8.19 4.11
C VAL A 61 -4.54 -7.67 3.44
N GLY A 62 -3.46 -8.44 3.50
CA GLY A 62 -2.15 -8.06 2.96
C GLY A 62 -1.84 -8.69 1.61
N TYR A 63 -1.14 -7.92 0.77
CA TYR A 63 -0.68 -8.27 -0.56
C TYR A 63 0.79 -7.89 -0.66
N GLY A 64 1.67 -8.82 -1.03
CA GLY A 64 3.08 -8.53 -1.24
C GLY A 64 3.88 -9.69 -1.80
N PRO A 65 4.99 -9.43 -2.50
CA PRO A 65 5.49 -8.09 -2.86
C PRO A 65 4.68 -7.46 -4.00
N VAL A 66 4.29 -6.18 -3.87
CA VAL A 66 3.55 -5.45 -4.89
C VAL A 66 4.50 -4.61 -5.74
N THR A 67 4.29 -4.60 -7.06
CA THR A 67 5.03 -3.75 -8.01
C THR A 67 4.10 -2.75 -8.70
N PRO A 68 4.62 -1.58 -9.17
CA PRO A 68 3.83 -0.52 -9.80
C PRO A 68 3.12 -0.89 -11.12
#